data_AF-A0A936MUP5-F1
#
_entry.id   AF-A0A936MUP5-F1
#
_cell.length_a   1.000
_cell.length_b   1.000
_cell.length_c   1.000
_cell.angle_alpha   90.00
_cell.angle_beta   90.00
_cell.angle_gamma   90.00
#
_symmetry.space_group_name_H-M   'P 1'
#
loop_
_entity.id
_entity.type
_entity.pdbx_description
1 polymer ?
#
loop_
_entity_poly.entity_id
_entity_poly.type
_entity_poly.pdbx_seq_one_letter_code
_entity_poly.pdbx_strand_id
1 'polypeptide(L)'
;MNDYARRLADILASPRLVAKRPNAEATWPFEFDPPDDIAALHAACDGIQLDDGTRILGRAESGISTQWLRDEKSLAWAADLFVIGERDDLVIVRDIDRQCLRAGGGVLEAPTDGLESLRRISLDIVGYLELRMGLVDPRPAPELLAKKAIADRNAGALAHVLSSAFYPGNEADAALAALTLGDLRARDGDEEGALRAFEQYADMRTRSARRGAEAIERAAAFRAAARAAEAAGATALAEACRTRGNG
;
A
#
# COMPACT_ATOMS: atom_id res chain seq x y z
N MET A 1 -16.08 19.18 -13.57
CA MET A 1 -14.65 19.31 -13.21
C MET A 1 -14.24 17.94 -12.67
N ASN A 2 -13.22 17.28 -13.25
CA ASN A 2 -12.73 15.99 -12.75
C ASN A 2 -12.31 16.16 -11.28
N ASP A 3 -12.65 15.21 -10.40
CA ASP A 3 -12.33 15.28 -8.96
C ASP A 3 -10.84 15.52 -8.72
N TYR A 4 -9.97 14.91 -9.53
CA TYR A 4 -8.52 15.16 -9.47
C TYR A 4 -8.14 16.61 -9.74
N ALA A 5 -8.77 17.29 -10.70
CA ALA A 5 -8.43 18.67 -11.03
C ALA A 5 -8.72 19.63 -9.87
N ARG A 6 -9.83 19.40 -9.15
CA ARG A 6 -10.17 20.16 -7.94
C ARG A 6 -9.15 19.91 -6.84
N ARG A 7 -8.84 18.64 -6.53
CA ARG A 7 -7.87 18.25 -5.50
C ARG A 7 -6.46 18.77 -5.80
N LEU A 8 -6.05 18.72 -7.07
CA LEU A 8 -4.77 19.29 -7.52
C LEU A 8 -4.73 20.81 -7.39
N ALA A 9 -5.84 21.52 -7.54
CA ALA A 9 -5.86 22.96 -7.30
C ALA A 9 -5.54 23.29 -5.82
N ASP A 10 -6.06 22.51 -4.88
CA ASP A 10 -5.77 22.66 -3.45
C ASP A 10 -4.29 22.35 -3.15
N ILE A 11 -3.75 21.26 -3.73
CA ILE A 11 -2.33 20.89 -3.66
C ILE A 11 -1.46 22.04 -4.20
N LEU A 12 -1.79 22.58 -5.38
CA LEU A 12 -0.99 23.61 -6.05
C LEU A 12 -1.07 24.99 -5.38
N ALA A 13 -2.08 25.21 -4.53
CA ALA A 13 -2.20 26.40 -3.69
C ALA A 13 -1.53 26.24 -2.31
N SER A 14 -1.04 25.03 -1.98
CA SER A 14 -0.43 24.74 -0.68
C SER A 14 0.87 25.53 -0.47
N PRO A 15 1.10 26.08 0.74
CA PRO A 15 2.37 26.73 1.08
C PRO A 15 3.57 25.77 1.09
N ARG A 16 3.32 24.45 1.10
CA ARG A 16 4.35 23.42 1.05
C ARG A 16 4.90 23.18 -0.35
N LEU A 17 4.27 23.74 -1.38
CA LEU A 17 4.77 23.72 -2.75
C LEU A 17 5.90 24.74 -2.90
N VAL A 18 7.11 24.27 -3.12
CA VAL A 18 8.30 25.12 -3.31
C VAL A 18 8.46 25.57 -4.75
N ALA A 19 8.25 24.65 -5.69
CA ALA A 19 8.35 24.94 -7.11
C ALA A 19 7.35 24.12 -7.92
N LYS A 20 6.89 24.69 -9.03
CA LYS A 20 6.15 23.99 -10.07
C LYS A 20 6.76 24.28 -11.42
N ARG A 21 6.84 23.26 -12.27
CA ARG A 21 7.21 23.45 -13.66
C ARG A 21 5.96 23.75 -14.48
N PRO A 22 5.97 24.80 -15.32
CA PRO A 22 4.87 25.03 -16.25
C PRO A 22 4.61 23.79 -17.11
N ASN A 23 3.37 23.62 -17.56
CA ASN A 23 3.03 22.58 -18.50
C ASN A 23 3.91 22.72 -19.76
N ALA A 24 4.74 21.72 -20.03
CA ALA A 24 5.51 21.64 -21.26
C ALA A 24 4.71 20.86 -22.31
N GLU A 25 4.85 21.23 -23.60
CA GLU A 25 4.37 20.42 -24.73
C GLU A 25 5.21 19.14 -24.92
N ALA A 26 5.41 18.39 -23.83
CA ALA A 26 6.11 17.12 -23.84
C ALA A 26 5.15 15.98 -24.14
N THR A 27 5.52 15.08 -25.05
CA THR A 27 4.77 13.86 -25.30
C THR A 27 4.90 12.90 -24.11
N TRP A 28 3.83 12.16 -23.82
CA TRP A 28 3.88 11.06 -22.87
C TRP A 28 4.88 9.99 -23.34
N PRO A 29 5.86 9.58 -22.51
CA PRO A 29 6.99 8.77 -23.00
C PRO A 29 6.75 7.26 -22.94
N PHE A 30 5.58 6.80 -22.49
CA PHE A 30 5.30 5.37 -22.29
C PHE A 30 4.28 4.83 -23.31
N GLU A 31 4.31 3.52 -23.55
CA GLU A 31 3.51 2.83 -24.58
C GLU A 31 2.02 2.69 -24.26
N PHE A 32 1.57 3.20 -23.12
CA PHE A 32 0.19 3.17 -22.65
C PHE A 32 -0.30 4.58 -22.38
N ASP A 33 -1.61 4.80 -22.36
CA ASP A 33 -2.15 6.12 -22.03
C ASP A 33 -1.84 6.50 -20.57
N PRO A 34 -1.58 7.80 -20.28
CA PRO A 34 -1.36 8.24 -18.91
C PRO A 34 -2.60 7.96 -18.05
N PRO A 35 -2.43 7.41 -16.82
CA PRO A 35 -3.52 7.28 -15.87
C PRO A 35 -4.22 8.62 -15.60
N ASP A 36 -5.51 8.61 -15.31
CA ASP A 36 -6.33 9.84 -15.12
C ASP A 36 -5.72 10.82 -14.11
N ASP A 37 -5.13 10.30 -13.02
CA ASP A 37 -4.48 11.10 -11.99
C ASP A 37 -3.20 11.79 -12.49
N ILE A 38 -2.42 11.07 -13.31
CA ILE A 38 -1.20 11.59 -13.94
C ILE A 38 -1.53 12.57 -15.08
N ALA A 39 -2.55 12.27 -15.89
CA ALA A 39 -3.05 13.16 -16.92
C ALA A 39 -3.57 14.48 -16.33
N ALA A 40 -4.30 14.41 -15.21
CA ALA A 40 -4.75 15.59 -14.48
C ALA A 40 -3.59 16.42 -13.92
N LEU A 41 -2.56 15.76 -13.36
CA LEU A 41 -1.35 16.44 -12.92
C LEU A 41 -0.67 17.17 -14.08
N HIS A 42 -0.43 16.49 -15.20
CA HIS A 42 0.23 17.05 -16.38
C HIS A 42 -0.56 18.15 -17.08
N ALA A 43 -1.90 18.15 -16.97
CA ALA A 43 -2.71 19.26 -17.42
C ALA A 43 -2.45 20.53 -16.59
N ALA A 44 -2.15 20.39 -15.29
CA ALA A 44 -1.92 21.51 -14.38
C ALA A 44 -0.45 21.97 -14.32
N CYS A 45 0.51 21.05 -14.40
CA CYS A 45 1.95 21.30 -14.32
C CYS A 45 2.78 20.10 -14.82
N ASP A 46 4.02 20.32 -15.26
CA ASP A 46 4.91 19.24 -15.70
C ASP A 46 6.01 18.94 -14.67
N GLY A 47 5.60 18.75 -13.43
CA GLY A 47 6.46 18.45 -12.29
C GLY A 47 6.34 19.47 -11.15
N ILE A 48 6.57 19.01 -9.93
CA ILE A 48 6.48 19.81 -8.71
C ILE A 48 7.58 19.44 -7.72
N GLN A 49 7.89 20.37 -6.81
CA GLN A 49 8.79 20.16 -5.69
C GLN A 49 8.13 20.64 -4.40
N LEU A 50 8.20 19.82 -3.36
CA LEU A 50 7.69 20.08 -2.03
C LEU A 50 8.81 20.52 -1.08
N ASP A 51 8.41 21.10 0.06
CA ASP A 51 9.30 21.58 1.13
C ASP A 51 10.08 20.47 1.85
N ASP A 52 9.60 19.23 1.75
CA ASP A 52 10.20 18.04 2.35
C ASP A 52 11.15 17.27 1.40
N GLY A 53 11.58 17.94 0.32
CA GLY A 53 12.50 17.38 -0.67
C GLY A 53 11.85 16.47 -1.71
N THR A 54 10.56 16.13 -1.58
CA THR A 54 9.86 15.36 -2.61
C THR A 54 9.78 16.14 -3.92
N ARG A 55 10.21 15.49 -4.99
CA ARG A 55 10.11 15.98 -6.36
C ARG A 55 9.29 15.00 -7.19
N ILE A 56 8.24 15.50 -7.82
CA ILE A 56 7.53 14.77 -8.87
C ILE A 56 8.08 15.25 -10.21
N LEU A 57 8.55 14.30 -11.01
CA LEU A 57 9.20 14.54 -12.28
C LEU A 57 8.17 14.95 -13.35
N GLY A 58 8.62 15.76 -14.31
CA GLY A 58 7.85 15.99 -15.53
C GLY A 58 7.89 14.80 -16.48
N ARG A 59 7.09 14.83 -17.55
CA ARG A 59 6.96 13.72 -18.52
C ARG A 59 8.29 13.22 -19.06
N ALA A 60 9.12 14.12 -19.60
CA ALA A 60 10.40 13.73 -20.21
C ALA A 60 11.38 13.13 -19.18
N GLU A 61 11.45 13.72 -17.98
CA GLU A 61 12.33 13.25 -16.91
C GLU A 61 11.89 11.88 -16.37
N SER A 62 10.58 11.65 -16.25
CA SER A 62 10.00 10.37 -15.87
C SER A 62 10.40 9.25 -16.85
N GLY A 63 10.32 9.52 -18.15
CA GLY A 63 10.75 8.58 -19.20
C GLY A 63 12.25 8.26 -19.12
N ILE A 64 13.09 9.30 -19.06
CA ILE A 64 14.56 9.15 -18.96
C ILE A 64 14.95 8.37 -17.70
N SER A 65 14.38 8.72 -16.55
CA SER A 65 14.71 8.08 -15.27
C SER A 65 14.26 6.61 -15.24
N THR A 66 13.10 6.31 -15.81
CA THR A 66 12.60 4.94 -15.93
C THR A 66 13.49 4.10 -16.83
N GLN A 67 13.88 4.63 -17.99
CA GLN A 67 14.76 3.93 -18.92
C GLN A 67 16.12 3.67 -18.27
N TRP A 68 16.73 4.69 -17.67
CA TRP A 68 18.02 4.56 -16.99
C TRP A 68 17.99 3.50 -15.88
N LEU A 69 16.95 3.49 -15.03
CA LEU A 69 16.83 2.48 -13.98
C LEU A 69 16.65 1.07 -14.53
N ARG A 70 15.86 0.87 -15.60
CA ARG A 70 15.70 -0.44 -16.22
C ARG A 70 17.00 -0.95 -16.82
N ASP A 71 17.71 -0.10 -17.54
CA ASP A 71 18.94 -0.48 -18.24
C ASP A 71 20.11 -0.69 -17.26
N GLU A 72 20.38 0.29 -16.40
CA GLU A 72 21.59 0.31 -15.56
C GLU A 72 21.48 -0.63 -14.36
N LYS A 73 20.29 -0.78 -13.78
CA LYS A 73 20.07 -1.62 -12.60
C LYS A 73 19.54 -3.01 -12.94
N SER A 74 19.35 -3.32 -14.24
CA SER A 74 18.82 -4.61 -14.71
C SER A 74 17.55 -5.02 -13.97
N LEU A 75 16.71 -4.04 -13.61
CA LEU A 75 15.51 -4.29 -12.82
C LEU A 75 14.50 -5.04 -13.68
N ALA A 76 14.06 -6.20 -13.20
CA ALA A 76 12.97 -6.96 -13.80
C ALA A 76 11.59 -6.31 -13.49
N TRP A 77 11.50 -4.98 -13.57
CA TRP A 77 10.24 -4.27 -13.40
C TRP A 77 9.34 -4.54 -14.60
N ALA A 78 8.06 -4.79 -14.33
CA ALA A 78 7.07 -4.89 -15.38
C ALA A 78 6.97 -3.56 -16.14
N ALA A 79 6.56 -3.62 -17.42
CA ALA A 79 6.51 -2.46 -18.31
C ALA A 79 5.61 -1.33 -17.80
N ASP A 80 4.67 -1.65 -16.92
CA ASP A 80 3.68 -0.76 -16.31
C ASP A 80 4.11 -0.16 -14.95
N LEU A 81 5.37 -0.39 -14.54
CA LEU A 81 6.03 0.35 -13.45
C LEU A 81 6.96 1.41 -14.03
N PHE A 82 6.80 2.66 -13.61
CA PHE A 82 7.64 3.76 -14.07
C PHE A 82 7.89 4.80 -12.98
N VAL A 83 9.03 5.48 -13.05
CA VAL A 83 9.45 6.50 -12.09
C VAL A 83 8.63 7.75 -12.30
N ILE A 84 8.01 8.27 -11.24
CA ILE A 84 7.27 9.53 -11.25
C ILE A 84 7.89 10.59 -10.35
N GLY A 85 8.84 10.22 -9.51
CA GLY A 85 9.41 11.13 -8.54
C GLY A 85 10.61 10.56 -7.81
N GLU A 86 11.17 11.39 -6.95
CA GLU A 86 12.30 11.08 -6.08
C GLU A 86 12.22 11.91 -4.80
N ARG A 87 12.92 11.45 -3.77
CA ARG A 87 13.18 12.21 -2.54
C ARG A 87 14.44 11.64 -1.91
N ASP A 88 15.45 12.47 -1.67
CA ASP A 88 16.70 12.12 -0.96
C ASP A 88 17.27 10.72 -1.29
N ASP A 89 16.83 9.70 -0.56
CA ASP A 89 17.29 8.32 -0.60
C ASP A 89 16.31 7.34 -1.25
N LEU A 90 15.18 7.81 -1.80
CA LEU A 90 14.14 6.98 -2.40
C LEU A 90 13.73 7.42 -3.80
N VAL A 91 13.20 6.45 -4.55
CA VAL A 91 12.49 6.67 -5.81
C VAL A 91 11.00 6.48 -5.59
N ILE A 92 10.21 7.28 -6.30
CA ILE A 92 8.75 7.23 -6.30
C ILE A 92 8.33 6.63 -7.63
N VAL A 93 7.59 5.53 -7.57
CA VAL A 93 7.22 4.72 -8.73
C VAL A 93 5.71 4.69 -8.85
N ARG A 94 5.19 4.85 -10.07
CA ARG A 94 3.80 4.54 -10.39
C ARG A 94 3.72 3.11 -10.90
N ASP A 95 2.88 2.32 -10.26
CA ASP A 95 2.42 1.03 -10.78
C ASP A 95 0.98 1.15 -11.25
N ILE A 96 0.74 0.86 -12.52
CA ILE A 96 -0.60 0.86 -13.13
C ILE A 96 -1.31 -0.48 -12.90
N ASP A 97 -0.55 -1.56 -12.70
CA ASP A 97 -1.07 -2.91 -12.55
C ASP A 97 -2.02 -3.33 -13.69
N ARG A 98 -1.56 -3.19 -14.94
CA ARG A 98 -2.39 -3.48 -16.15
C ARG A 98 -2.87 -4.92 -16.22
N GLN A 99 -2.19 -5.83 -15.54
CA GLN A 99 -2.52 -7.26 -15.50
C GLN A 99 -3.30 -7.65 -14.24
N CYS A 100 -3.64 -6.71 -13.36
CA CYS A 100 -4.35 -6.93 -12.10
C CYS A 100 -3.67 -7.95 -11.17
N LEU A 101 -2.33 -7.96 -11.15
CA LEU A 101 -1.51 -8.86 -10.33
C LEU A 101 -1.07 -8.21 -9.01
N ARG A 102 -1.19 -6.88 -8.89
CA ARG A 102 -0.63 -6.07 -7.79
C ARG A 102 -1.69 -5.19 -7.13
N ALA A 103 -2.88 -5.77 -6.95
CA ALA A 103 -3.97 -5.19 -6.17
C ALA A 103 -4.39 -3.78 -6.62
N GLY A 104 -4.42 -3.54 -7.94
CA GLY A 104 -4.80 -2.26 -8.52
C GLY A 104 -3.66 -1.23 -8.57
N GLY A 105 -2.42 -1.66 -8.31
CA GLY A 105 -1.25 -0.81 -8.39
C GLY A 105 -1.24 0.28 -7.32
N GLY A 106 -0.61 1.41 -7.62
CA GLY A 106 -0.50 2.53 -6.70
C GLY A 106 0.70 3.43 -6.97
N VAL A 107 0.94 4.35 -6.06
CA VAL A 107 2.22 5.03 -5.94
C VAL A 107 3.04 4.33 -4.87
N LEU A 108 4.24 3.95 -5.25
CA LEU A 108 5.16 3.15 -4.47
C LEU A 108 6.39 3.98 -4.12
N GLU A 109 6.96 3.73 -2.96
CA GLU A 109 8.30 4.19 -2.61
C GLU A 109 9.24 2.99 -2.51
N ALA A 110 10.45 3.13 -3.03
CA ALA A 110 11.55 2.19 -2.85
C ALA A 110 12.84 2.95 -2.52
N PRO A 111 13.65 2.47 -1.57
CA PRO A 111 15.00 2.98 -1.35
C PRO A 111 15.83 2.88 -2.63
N THR A 112 16.70 3.86 -2.87
CA THR A 112 17.60 3.91 -4.03
C THR A 112 18.56 2.72 -4.11
N ASP A 113 18.87 2.10 -2.96
CA ASP A 113 19.68 0.90 -2.81
C ASP A 113 18.87 -0.41 -2.68
N GLY A 114 17.54 -0.33 -2.64
CA GLY A 114 16.61 -1.44 -2.43
C GLY A 114 15.42 -1.40 -3.39
N LEU A 115 15.70 -1.25 -4.69
CA LEU A 115 14.72 -1.06 -5.77
C LEU A 115 13.83 -2.29 -6.03
N GLU A 116 14.11 -3.42 -5.39
CA GLU A 116 13.29 -4.62 -5.33
C GLU A 116 12.21 -4.56 -4.24
N SER A 117 12.35 -3.69 -3.24
CA SER A 117 11.46 -3.59 -2.08
C SER A 117 10.49 -2.42 -2.21
N LEU A 118 9.50 -2.58 -3.08
CA LEU A 118 8.48 -1.57 -3.33
C LEU A 118 7.39 -1.59 -2.25
N ARG A 119 7.10 -0.43 -1.67
CA ARG A 119 6.00 -0.26 -0.72
C ARG A 119 4.97 0.71 -1.27
N ARG A 120 3.71 0.27 -1.38
CA ARG A 120 2.60 1.14 -1.74
C ARG A 120 2.31 2.16 -0.63
N ILE A 121 2.26 3.43 -1.02
CA ILE A 121 1.97 4.57 -0.15
C ILE A 121 0.55 5.10 -0.40
N SER A 122 0.13 5.17 -1.66
CA SER A 122 -1.21 5.60 -2.06
C SER A 122 -1.70 4.84 -3.29
N LEU A 123 -2.98 4.98 -3.63
CA LEU A 123 -3.57 4.38 -4.84
C LEU A 123 -3.31 5.21 -6.11
N ASP A 124 -3.03 6.50 -5.95
CA ASP A 124 -2.84 7.45 -7.05
C ASP A 124 -1.92 8.62 -6.63
N ILE A 125 -1.42 9.39 -7.60
CA ILE A 125 -0.48 10.50 -7.33
C ILE A 125 -1.12 11.64 -6.53
N VAL A 126 -2.43 11.86 -6.67
CA VAL A 126 -3.10 12.93 -5.95
C VAL A 126 -3.20 12.58 -4.46
N GLY A 127 -3.58 11.34 -4.12
CA GLY A 127 -3.55 10.83 -2.76
C GLY A 127 -2.14 10.79 -2.19
N TYR A 128 -1.12 10.46 -3.01
CA TYR A 128 0.29 10.57 -2.60
C TYR A 128 0.62 11.99 -2.15
N LEU A 129 0.32 12.98 -2.99
CA LEU A 129 0.61 14.38 -2.73
C LEU A 129 -0.19 14.93 -1.53
N GLU A 130 -1.45 14.56 -1.39
CA GLU A 130 -2.27 14.91 -0.22
C GLU A 130 -1.64 14.40 1.07
N LEU A 131 -1.23 13.12 1.11
CA LEU A 131 -0.53 12.54 2.25
C LEU A 131 0.76 13.31 2.57
N ARG A 132 1.56 13.64 1.54
CA ARG A 132 2.80 14.40 1.73
C ARG A 132 2.56 15.80 2.26
N MET A 133 1.46 16.44 1.85
CA MET A 133 1.08 17.77 2.32
C MET A 133 0.39 17.77 3.69
N GLY A 134 0.00 16.62 4.22
CA GLY A 134 -0.81 16.51 5.44
C GLY A 134 -2.29 16.81 5.20
N LEU A 135 -2.74 16.69 3.96
CA LEU A 135 -4.15 16.75 3.58
C LEU A 135 -4.81 15.37 3.73
N VAL A 136 -6.12 15.35 3.81
CA VAL A 136 -6.89 14.11 3.91
C VAL A 136 -7.03 13.50 2.52
N ASP A 137 -6.43 12.32 2.33
CA ASP A 137 -6.71 11.48 1.16
C ASP A 137 -8.09 10.83 1.32
N PRO A 138 -9.05 11.08 0.42
CA PRO A 138 -10.37 10.44 0.48
C PRO A 138 -10.34 8.95 0.10
N ARG A 139 -9.25 8.46 -0.51
CA ARG A 139 -9.09 7.08 -0.97
C ARG A 139 -7.73 6.50 -0.56
N PRO A 140 -7.45 6.43 0.75
CA PRO A 140 -6.18 5.92 1.25
C PRO A 140 -5.97 4.45 0.86
N ALA A 141 -4.71 4.09 0.68
CA ALA A 141 -4.34 2.70 0.41
C ALA A 141 -4.77 1.77 1.56
N PRO A 142 -5.20 0.52 1.28
CA PRO A 142 -5.58 -0.46 2.30
C PRO A 142 -4.54 -0.63 3.41
N GLU A 143 -3.25 -0.54 3.09
CA GLU A 143 -2.16 -0.68 4.05
C GLU A 143 -2.19 0.43 5.11
N LEU A 144 -2.49 1.67 4.71
CA LEU A 144 -2.63 2.81 5.63
C LEU A 144 -3.91 2.70 6.46
N LEU A 145 -5.02 2.31 5.84
CA LEU A 145 -6.29 2.06 6.52
C LEU A 145 -6.14 0.98 7.60
N ALA A 146 -5.43 -0.11 7.29
CA ALA A 146 -5.17 -1.19 8.24
C ALA A 146 -4.37 -0.69 9.44
N LYS A 147 -3.28 0.06 9.23
CA LYS A 147 -2.47 0.63 10.33
C LYS A 147 -3.30 1.54 11.22
N LYS A 148 -4.11 2.41 10.62
CA LYS A 148 -5.04 3.28 11.37
C LYS A 148 -6.07 2.47 12.15
N ALA A 149 -6.71 1.49 11.53
CA ALA A 149 -7.74 0.67 12.16
C ALA A 149 -7.18 -0.20 13.30
N ILE A 150 -5.94 -0.69 13.18
CA ILE A 150 -5.21 -1.37 14.26
C ILE A 150 -4.98 -0.41 15.44
N ALA A 151 -4.43 0.79 15.17
CA ALA A 151 -4.15 1.80 16.19
C ALA A 151 -5.43 2.25 16.92
N ASP A 152 -6.51 2.46 16.16
CA ASP A 152 -7.82 2.87 16.67
C ASP A 152 -8.61 1.71 17.28
N ARG A 153 -8.10 0.47 17.21
CA ARG A 153 -8.76 -0.75 17.71
C ARG A 153 -10.19 -0.93 17.18
N ASN A 154 -10.41 -0.56 15.91
CA ASN A 154 -11.72 -0.50 15.29
C ASN A 154 -12.02 -1.77 14.49
N ALA A 155 -12.81 -2.68 15.07
CA ALA A 155 -13.16 -3.95 14.44
C ALA A 155 -13.92 -3.80 13.11
N GLY A 156 -14.81 -2.81 13.00
CA GLY A 156 -15.57 -2.56 11.76
C GLY A 156 -14.65 -2.09 10.62
N ALA A 157 -13.75 -1.16 10.92
CA ALA A 157 -12.76 -0.69 9.94
C ALA A 157 -11.77 -1.80 9.54
N LEU A 158 -11.35 -2.64 10.49
CA LEU A 158 -10.51 -3.81 10.20
C LEU A 158 -11.22 -4.83 9.29
N ALA A 159 -12.49 -5.13 9.56
CA ALA A 159 -13.27 -6.03 8.73
C ALA A 159 -13.43 -5.49 7.29
N HIS A 160 -13.65 -4.17 7.16
CA HIS A 160 -13.75 -3.52 5.86
C HIS A 160 -12.41 -3.51 5.10
N VAL A 161 -11.29 -3.17 5.75
CA VAL A 161 -10.00 -3.13 5.04
C VAL A 161 -9.53 -4.53 4.65
N LEU A 162 -9.82 -5.56 5.47
CA LEU A 162 -9.47 -6.96 5.18
C LEU A 162 -10.28 -7.56 4.03
N SER A 163 -11.34 -6.90 3.55
CA SER A 163 -12.02 -7.27 2.30
C SER A 163 -11.37 -6.67 1.06
N SER A 164 -10.37 -5.79 1.22
CA SER A 164 -9.62 -5.19 0.13
C SER A 164 -8.34 -5.97 -0.17
N ALA A 165 -7.84 -5.83 -1.40
CA ALA A 165 -6.56 -6.43 -1.79
C ALA A 165 -5.38 -5.57 -1.30
N PHE A 166 -4.45 -6.21 -0.60
CA PHE A 166 -3.19 -5.60 -0.18
C PHE A 166 -2.16 -5.73 -1.31
N TYR A 167 -1.32 -4.72 -1.45
CA TYR A 167 -0.21 -4.72 -2.40
C TYR A 167 0.80 -5.81 -2.00
N PRO A 168 1.33 -6.59 -2.95
CA PRO A 168 2.30 -7.64 -2.66
C PRO A 168 3.47 -7.15 -1.81
N GLY A 169 3.89 -7.93 -0.83
CA GLY A 169 4.91 -7.55 0.16
C GLY A 169 4.35 -6.91 1.44
N ASN A 170 3.04 -6.65 1.52
CA ASN A 170 2.37 -6.13 2.73
C ASN A 170 1.55 -7.21 3.47
N GLU A 171 1.87 -8.48 3.26
CA GLU A 171 1.14 -9.59 3.88
C GLU A 171 1.28 -9.58 5.41
N ALA A 172 2.39 -9.07 5.93
CA ALA A 172 2.59 -8.89 7.37
C ALA A 172 1.60 -7.88 7.98
N ASP A 173 1.35 -6.75 7.30
CA ASP A 173 0.37 -5.75 7.73
C ASP A 173 -1.06 -6.33 7.67
N ALA A 174 -1.38 -7.08 6.61
CA ALA A 174 -2.67 -7.77 6.50
C ALA A 174 -2.86 -8.83 7.59
N ALA A 175 -1.82 -9.63 7.87
CA ALA A 175 -1.83 -10.64 8.91
C ALA A 175 -2.03 -10.01 10.30
N LEU A 176 -1.34 -8.91 10.60
CA LEU A 176 -1.50 -8.18 11.86
C LEU A 176 -2.92 -7.61 12.00
N ALA A 177 -3.49 -7.07 10.92
CA ALA A 177 -4.88 -6.59 10.92
C ALA A 177 -5.87 -7.71 11.21
N ALA A 178 -5.71 -8.88 10.58
CA ALA A 178 -6.57 -10.06 10.81
C ALA A 178 -6.44 -10.60 12.25
N LEU A 179 -5.22 -10.69 12.79
CA LEU A 179 -4.99 -11.08 14.18
C LEU A 179 -5.66 -10.10 15.15
N THR A 180 -5.53 -8.80 14.90
CA THR A 180 -6.14 -7.74 15.72
C THR A 180 -7.67 -7.80 15.66
N LEU A 181 -8.24 -8.06 14.48
CA LEU A 181 -9.70 -8.24 14.33
C LEU A 181 -10.19 -9.44 15.13
N GLY A 182 -9.49 -10.58 15.06
CA GLY A 182 -9.86 -11.78 15.82
C GLY A 182 -9.81 -11.55 17.33
N ASP A 183 -8.75 -10.89 17.81
CA ASP A 183 -8.60 -10.48 19.21
C ASP A 183 -9.70 -9.52 19.69
N LEU A 184 -10.13 -8.57 18.85
CA LEU A 184 -11.24 -7.66 19.18
C LEU A 184 -12.58 -8.38 19.24
N ARG A 185 -12.87 -9.23 18.25
CA ARG A 185 -14.12 -10.03 18.22
C ARG A 185 -14.20 -11.02 19.38
N ALA A 186 -13.07 -11.64 19.74
CA ALA A 186 -13.02 -12.53 20.90
C ALA A 186 -13.37 -11.79 22.20
N ARG A 187 -12.89 -10.55 22.39
CA ARG A 187 -13.26 -9.73 23.56
C ARG A 187 -14.73 -9.31 23.57
N ASP A 188 -15.34 -9.18 22.40
CA ASP A 188 -16.76 -8.84 22.26
C ASP A 188 -17.68 -10.08 22.37
N GLY A 189 -17.11 -11.28 22.52
CA GLY A 189 -17.85 -12.54 22.59
C GLY A 189 -18.29 -13.11 21.23
N ASP A 190 -17.89 -12.48 20.12
CA ASP A 190 -18.09 -13.00 18.76
C ASP A 190 -17.06 -14.08 18.43
N GLU A 191 -17.22 -15.27 19.03
CA GLU A 191 -16.27 -16.38 18.87
C GLU A 191 -16.18 -16.88 17.42
N GLU A 192 -17.30 -16.92 16.68
CA GLU A 192 -17.33 -17.35 15.29
C GLU A 192 -16.61 -16.35 14.37
N GLY A 193 -16.91 -15.06 14.53
CA GLY A 193 -16.21 -14.02 13.79
C GLY A 193 -14.73 -13.91 14.15
N ALA A 194 -14.37 -14.20 15.41
CA ALA A 194 -12.98 -14.26 15.85
C ALA A 194 -12.21 -15.42 15.22
N LEU A 195 -12.80 -16.63 15.21
CA LEU A 195 -12.20 -17.80 14.58
C LEU A 195 -11.95 -17.58 13.09
N ARG A 196 -12.92 -17.00 12.37
CA ARG A 196 -12.76 -16.67 10.94
C ARG A 196 -11.60 -15.69 10.70
N ALA A 197 -11.46 -14.67 11.56
CA ALA A 197 -10.35 -13.72 11.47
C ALA A 197 -8.99 -14.38 11.78
N PHE A 198 -8.94 -15.30 12.74
CA PHE A 198 -7.72 -16.08 13.03
C PHE A 198 -7.36 -17.06 11.91
N GLU A 199 -8.33 -17.65 11.23
CA GLU A 199 -8.11 -18.47 10.03
C GLU A 199 -7.54 -17.61 8.89
N GLN A 200 -8.11 -16.42 8.66
CA GLN A 200 -7.57 -15.46 7.68
C GLN A 200 -6.13 -15.03 8.01
N TYR A 201 -5.82 -14.78 9.29
CA TYR A 201 -4.46 -14.51 9.76
C TYR A 201 -3.49 -15.67 9.44
N ALA A 202 -3.91 -16.92 9.71
CA ALA A 202 -3.10 -18.10 9.40
C ALA A 202 -2.86 -18.25 7.90
N ASP A 203 -3.86 -18.03 7.07
CA ASP A 203 -3.74 -18.08 5.61
C ASP A 203 -2.79 -17.00 5.07
N MET A 204 -2.83 -15.79 5.61
CA MET A 204 -1.91 -14.70 5.23
C MET A 204 -0.46 -15.02 5.57
N ARG A 205 -0.20 -15.55 6.78
CA ARG A 205 1.14 -16.00 7.17
C ARG A 205 1.63 -17.15 6.31
N THR A 206 0.75 -18.08 5.98
CA THR A 206 1.08 -19.23 5.13
C THR A 206 1.49 -18.79 3.72
N ARG A 207 0.78 -17.83 3.12
CA ARG A 207 1.12 -17.28 1.79
C ARG A 207 2.46 -16.53 1.76
N SER A 208 2.87 -15.98 2.90
CA SER A 208 4.14 -15.26 3.06
C SER A 208 5.30 -16.20 3.40
N ALA A 209 5.01 -17.48 3.65
CA ALA A 209 6.00 -18.44 4.07
C ALA A 209 6.99 -18.74 2.95
N ARG A 210 8.25 -19.01 3.33
CA ARG A 210 9.19 -19.63 2.39
C ARG A 210 8.64 -20.99 1.96
N ARG A 211 8.89 -21.35 0.70
CA ARG A 211 8.47 -22.63 0.14
C ARG A 211 8.93 -23.80 1.05
N GLY A 212 8.00 -24.66 1.43
CA GLY A 212 8.24 -25.80 2.34
C GLY A 212 8.05 -25.49 3.83
N ALA A 213 7.80 -24.24 4.22
CA ALA A 213 7.54 -23.84 5.61
C ALA A 213 6.04 -23.59 5.90
N GLU A 214 5.16 -23.88 4.95
CA GLU A 214 3.74 -23.50 4.98
C GLU A 214 3.02 -24.09 6.21
N ALA A 215 3.20 -25.38 6.47
CA ALA A 215 2.59 -26.06 7.61
C ALA A 215 3.11 -25.50 8.95
N ILE A 216 4.41 -25.21 9.04
CA ILE A 216 5.04 -24.66 10.25
C ILE A 216 4.51 -23.25 10.54
N GLU A 217 4.41 -22.40 9.51
CA GLU A 217 3.87 -21.05 9.63
C GLU A 217 2.39 -21.06 10.01
N ARG A 218 1.59 -21.95 9.40
CA ARG A 218 0.18 -22.12 9.75
C ARG A 218 0.00 -22.51 11.22
N ALA A 219 0.75 -23.52 11.67
CA ALA A 219 0.71 -23.99 13.05
C ALA A 219 1.15 -22.88 14.03
N ALA A 220 2.19 -22.12 13.68
CA ALA A 220 2.66 -20.98 14.47
C ALA A 220 1.61 -19.86 14.55
N ALA A 221 0.90 -19.58 13.45
CA ALA A 221 -0.18 -18.62 13.41
C ALA A 221 -1.32 -19.01 14.36
N PHE A 222 -1.76 -20.27 14.34
CA PHE A 222 -2.80 -20.74 15.26
C PHE A 222 -2.36 -20.74 16.73
N ARG A 223 -1.09 -20.99 17.03
CA ARG A 223 -0.55 -20.82 18.40
C ARG A 223 -0.58 -19.36 18.85
N ALA A 224 -0.31 -18.41 17.95
CA ALA A 224 -0.43 -16.98 18.26
C ALA A 224 -1.90 -16.56 18.46
N ALA A 225 -2.80 -17.04 17.61
CA ALA A 225 -4.25 -16.83 17.74
C ALA A 225 -4.80 -17.38 19.07
N ALA A 226 -4.34 -18.55 19.49
CA ALA A 226 -4.72 -19.13 20.79
C ALA A 226 -4.36 -18.22 21.97
N ARG A 227 -3.15 -17.63 21.95
CA ARG A 227 -2.72 -16.68 22.99
C ARG A 227 -3.56 -15.41 22.99
N ALA A 228 -3.95 -14.92 21.81
CA ALA A 228 -4.83 -13.76 21.69
C ALA A 228 -6.23 -14.07 22.25
N ALA A 229 -6.81 -15.21 21.89
CA ALA A 229 -8.10 -15.66 22.43
C ALA A 229 -8.08 -15.86 23.96
N GLU A 230 -7.00 -16.44 24.48
CA GLU A 230 -6.81 -16.61 25.94
C GLU A 230 -6.72 -15.26 26.66
N ALA A 231 -5.95 -14.31 26.13
CA ALA A 231 -5.87 -12.95 26.66
C ALA A 231 -7.20 -12.17 26.58
N ALA A 232 -8.11 -12.59 25.70
CA ALA A 232 -9.47 -12.08 25.60
C ALA A 232 -10.47 -12.79 26.53
N GLY A 233 -10.05 -13.85 27.25
CA GLY A 233 -10.93 -14.67 28.09
C GLY A 233 -11.76 -15.71 27.33
N ALA A 234 -11.52 -15.90 26.03
CA ALA A 234 -12.25 -16.83 25.17
C ALA A 234 -11.61 -18.24 25.20
N THR A 235 -11.78 -18.95 26.31
CA THR A 235 -11.07 -20.22 26.59
C THR A 235 -11.37 -21.32 25.57
N ALA A 236 -12.64 -21.45 25.15
CA ALA A 236 -13.05 -22.45 24.15
C ALA A 236 -12.42 -22.17 22.78
N LEU A 237 -12.43 -20.90 22.36
CA LEU A 237 -11.78 -20.45 21.14
C LEU A 237 -10.25 -20.66 21.18
N ALA A 238 -9.62 -20.40 22.33
CA ALA A 238 -8.19 -20.63 22.53
C ALA A 238 -7.82 -22.12 22.36
N GLU A 239 -8.62 -23.03 22.90
CA GLU A 239 -8.45 -24.48 22.71
C GLU A 239 -8.63 -24.90 21.24
N ALA A 240 -9.65 -24.37 20.57
CA ALA A 240 -9.90 -24.63 19.15
C ALA A 240 -8.72 -24.18 18.27
N CYS A 241 -8.07 -23.07 18.62
CA CYS A 241 -6.86 -22.60 17.97
C CYS A 241 -5.65 -23.50 18.30
N ARG A 242 -5.47 -23.92 19.57
CA ARG A 242 -4.37 -24.83 19.96
C ARG A 242 -4.44 -26.17 19.23
N THR A 243 -5.63 -26.73 19.09
CA THR A 243 -5.84 -27.99 18.36
C THR A 243 -5.38 -27.86 16.91
N ARG A 244 -5.73 -26.76 16.23
CA ARG A 244 -5.25 -26.47 14.86
C ARG A 244 -3.75 -26.16 14.78
N GLY A 245 -3.16 -25.64 15.85
CA GLY A 245 -1.73 -25.34 15.92
C GLY A 245 -0.82 -26.54 16.24
N ASN A 246 -1.41 -27.70 16.54
CA ASN A 246 -0.69 -28.93 16.90
C ASN A 246 -0.82 -30.04 15.84
N GLY A 247 -1.72 -29.88 14.87
CA GLY A 247 -1.84 -30.76 13.69
C GLY A 247 -0.93 -30.28 12.57
#